data_AF-A0AAU5LT73-F1
#
_entry.id   AF-A0AAU5LT73-F1
#
_cell.length_a   1.000
_cell.length_b   1.000
_cell.length_c   1.000
_cell.angle_alpha   90.00
_cell.angle_beta   90.00
_cell.angle_gamma   90.00
#
_symmetry.space_group_name_H-M   'P 1'
#
loop_
_entity.id
_entity.type
_entity.pdbx_description
1 polymer ?
#
loop_
_entity_poly.entity_id
_entity_poly.type
_entity_poly.pdbx_seq_one_letter_code
_entity_poly.pdbx_strand_id
1 'polypeptide(L)'
;MADLITDDAGALVNGVLRLGFDGHLAVAGYTVTTARTPDGVRYDVRTPDGELVSWTAPIAGERTLVLGGARSGKSTAAERLLAGTPNTLYVATGYAAEGDPEWAERIALHQARRPSTWDSVETIDLVPLLATDGPPLLIDCLTLWLTRTMDAADVWTSLDRVTEVERQMDALVGAWSTTRRRVVAVSNEVGSGIVPADAPTRLFRDLMGRLNTTLAHHATTVLWCTAGRTLAL
;
A
#
# COMPACT_ATOMS: atom_id res chain seq x y z
N MET A 1 4.48 27.22 -24.38
CA MET A 1 3.89 26.12 -23.61
C MET A 1 5.00 25.57 -22.73
N ALA A 2 4.78 25.56 -21.42
CA ALA A 2 5.69 24.96 -20.45
C ALA A 2 4.87 23.95 -19.66
N ASP A 3 5.38 22.73 -19.53
CA ASP A 3 4.68 21.64 -18.84
C ASP A 3 4.92 21.69 -17.33
N LEU A 4 4.13 20.89 -16.60
CA LEU A 4 4.07 20.98 -15.15
C LEU A 4 4.16 19.56 -14.45
N ILE A 5 5.36 19.02 -14.05
CA ILE A 5 5.63 17.88 -13.07
C ILE A 5 6.96 17.80 -12.09
N THR A 6 7.34 18.75 -11.18
CA THR A 6 8.36 18.87 -10.03
C THR A 6 8.34 17.86 -8.79
N ASP A 7 8.37 18.30 -7.49
CA ASP A 7 8.47 17.52 -6.22
C ASP A 7 7.90 18.22 -4.94
N ASP A 8 7.94 17.54 -3.78
CA ASP A 8 7.43 17.97 -2.45
C ASP A 8 8.20 19.15 -1.80
N ALA A 9 9.26 19.66 -2.45
CA ALA A 9 9.99 20.87 -2.03
C ALA A 9 9.72 22.08 -2.95
N GLY A 10 8.94 21.91 -4.03
CA GLY A 10 8.51 23.00 -4.91
C GLY A 10 9.61 23.55 -5.84
N ALA A 11 10.66 22.77 -6.13
CA ALA A 11 11.80 23.22 -6.93
C ALA A 11 11.62 22.95 -8.44
N LEU A 12 11.71 24.00 -9.27
CA LEU A 12 11.65 23.92 -10.75
C LEU A 12 12.79 23.05 -11.33
N VAL A 13 12.44 21.88 -11.88
CA VAL A 13 13.39 21.00 -12.59
C VAL A 13 12.89 20.75 -14.01
N ASN A 14 13.73 21.07 -15.01
CA ASN A 14 13.51 20.75 -16.43
C ASN A 14 12.16 21.17 -17.04
N GLY A 15 11.59 22.30 -16.58
CA GLY A 15 10.39 22.91 -17.17
C GLY A 15 9.10 22.17 -16.83
N VAL A 16 8.94 21.79 -15.56
CA VAL A 16 8.02 20.73 -15.11
C VAL A 16 7.72 20.89 -13.59
N LEU A 17 6.50 21.33 -13.18
CA LEU A 17 5.75 21.42 -11.86
C LEU A 17 4.65 20.37 -11.37
N ARG A 18 4.93 19.57 -10.33
CA ARG A 18 4.15 18.51 -9.63
C ARG A 18 3.96 19.11 -8.25
N LEU A 19 2.73 19.45 -7.89
CA LEU A 19 2.44 19.80 -6.52
C LEU A 19 2.23 18.50 -5.73
N GLY A 20 2.78 18.44 -4.53
CA GLY A 20 2.42 17.43 -3.54
C GLY A 20 0.92 17.51 -3.22
N PHE A 21 0.38 16.49 -2.55
CA PHE A 21 -1.02 16.50 -2.17
C PHE A 21 -1.34 17.70 -1.28
N ASP A 22 -2.40 18.43 -1.63
CA ASP A 22 -2.88 19.64 -0.93
C ASP A 22 -1.88 20.83 -0.96
N GLY A 23 -1.05 20.91 -2.01
CA GLY A 23 -0.12 22.01 -2.26
C GLY A 23 -0.73 23.24 -2.95
N HIS A 24 -0.12 24.42 -2.70
CA HIS A 24 -0.41 25.70 -3.35
C HIS A 24 0.86 26.32 -3.95
N LEU A 25 0.76 26.89 -5.15
CA LEU A 25 1.85 27.65 -5.77
C LEU A 25 1.35 28.87 -6.55
N ALA A 26 2.15 29.93 -6.57
CA ALA A 26 1.99 31.05 -7.50
C ALA A 26 3.20 31.17 -8.46
N VAL A 27 2.96 31.19 -9.78
CA VAL A 27 4.00 31.40 -10.81
C VAL A 27 3.46 32.33 -11.89
N ALA A 28 4.19 33.40 -12.21
CA ALA A 28 3.86 34.34 -13.29
C ALA A 28 2.41 34.88 -13.28
N GLY A 29 1.84 35.08 -12.09
CA GLY A 29 0.45 35.54 -11.88
C GLY A 29 -0.61 34.43 -11.89
N TYR A 30 -0.25 33.19 -12.23
CA TYR A 30 -1.12 32.04 -12.05
C TYR A 30 -1.07 31.56 -10.60
N THR A 31 -2.21 31.20 -10.02
CA THR A 31 -2.30 30.47 -8.75
C THR A 31 -2.77 29.07 -9.02
N VAL A 32 -2.00 28.06 -8.61
CA VAL A 32 -2.39 26.65 -8.67
C VAL A 32 -2.62 26.16 -7.25
N THR A 33 -3.82 25.69 -6.96
CA THR A 33 -4.14 24.90 -5.77
C THR A 33 -4.42 23.46 -6.17
N THR A 34 -3.98 22.53 -5.34
CA THR A 34 -4.36 21.12 -5.43
C THR A 34 -5.16 20.70 -4.22
N ALA A 35 -6.07 19.75 -4.40
CA ALA A 35 -6.86 19.18 -3.33
C ALA A 35 -7.12 17.69 -3.62
N ARG A 36 -7.02 16.83 -2.61
CA ARG A 36 -7.49 15.45 -2.74
C ARG A 36 -8.99 15.34 -2.92
N THR A 37 -9.38 14.42 -3.79
CA THR A 37 -10.77 14.00 -4.02
C THR A 37 -10.84 12.47 -4.04
N PRO A 38 -12.03 11.86 -3.88
CA PRO A 38 -12.20 10.41 -4.04
C PRO A 38 -11.76 9.88 -5.42
N ASP A 39 -11.77 10.74 -6.44
CA ASP A 39 -11.50 10.40 -7.85
C ASP A 39 -10.07 10.75 -8.31
N GLY A 40 -9.23 11.30 -7.43
CA GLY A 40 -7.85 11.69 -7.73
C GLY A 40 -7.42 13.01 -7.08
N VAL A 41 -6.50 13.74 -7.70
CA VAL A 41 -6.13 15.11 -7.30
C VAL A 41 -6.87 16.10 -8.18
N ARG A 42 -7.66 16.97 -7.56
CA ARG A 42 -8.17 18.18 -8.22
C ARG A 42 -7.04 19.20 -8.31
N TYR A 43 -6.90 19.79 -9.49
CA TYR A 43 -6.09 20.95 -9.77
C TYR A 43 -7.04 22.09 -10.10
N ASP A 44 -6.88 23.20 -9.37
CA ASP A 44 -7.62 24.44 -9.54
C ASP A 44 -6.59 25.52 -9.92
N VAL A 45 -6.57 25.91 -11.20
CA VAL A 45 -5.64 26.91 -11.75
C VAL A 45 -6.38 28.21 -12.00
N ARG A 46 -6.04 29.25 -11.24
CA ARG A 46 -6.45 30.62 -11.51
C ARG A 46 -5.42 31.33 -12.39
N THR A 47 -5.86 31.99 -13.45
CA THR A 47 -5.02 32.78 -14.36
C THR A 47 -4.75 34.19 -13.83
N PRO A 48 -3.79 34.96 -14.38
CA PRO A 48 -3.50 36.34 -13.96
C PRO A 48 -4.68 37.31 -14.12
N ASP A 49 -5.56 37.05 -15.09
CA ASP A 49 -6.80 37.77 -15.37
C ASP A 49 -8.02 37.24 -14.60
N GLY A 50 -7.84 36.19 -13.79
CA GLY A 50 -8.81 35.72 -12.79
C GLY A 50 -9.72 34.57 -13.22
N GLU A 51 -9.58 34.05 -14.44
CA GLU A 51 -10.27 32.83 -14.89
C GLU A 51 -9.85 31.64 -14.02
N LEU A 52 -10.78 30.73 -13.70
CA LEU A 52 -10.50 29.51 -12.95
C LEU A 52 -10.76 28.29 -13.84
N VAL A 53 -9.69 27.51 -14.08
CA VAL A 53 -9.74 26.22 -14.78
C VAL A 53 -9.53 25.11 -13.78
N SER A 54 -10.48 24.18 -13.70
CA SER A 54 -10.45 23.04 -12.77
C SER A 54 -10.45 21.71 -13.52
N TRP A 55 -9.57 20.78 -13.14
CA TRP A 55 -9.63 19.38 -13.58
C TRP A 55 -9.25 18.43 -12.45
N THR A 56 -9.59 17.15 -12.58
CA THR A 56 -9.10 16.10 -11.68
C THR A 56 -8.21 15.16 -12.47
N ALA A 57 -6.96 14.97 -12.05
CA ALA A 57 -6.09 13.94 -12.59
C ALA A 57 -6.13 12.70 -11.69
N PRO A 58 -6.23 11.47 -12.25
CA PRO A 58 -6.11 10.26 -11.46
C PRO A 58 -4.71 10.15 -10.86
N ILE A 59 -4.63 9.70 -9.60
CA ILE A 59 -3.35 9.45 -8.94
C ILE A 59 -2.75 8.16 -9.53
N ALA A 60 -1.80 8.31 -10.45
CA ALA A 60 -0.97 7.19 -10.88
C ALA A 60 -0.17 6.67 -9.68
N GLY A 61 -0.30 5.38 -9.36
CA GLY A 61 0.33 4.80 -8.18
C GLY A 61 -0.27 5.24 -6.84
N GLU A 62 -1.60 5.36 -6.72
CA GLU A 62 -2.21 5.47 -5.39
C GLU A 62 -1.88 4.21 -4.58
N ARG A 63 -1.25 4.38 -3.42
CA ARG A 63 -0.72 3.32 -2.55
C ARG A 63 -1.26 3.51 -1.14
N THR A 64 -2.27 2.74 -0.77
CA THR A 64 -2.82 2.74 0.59
C THR A 64 -2.25 1.59 1.41
N LEU A 65 -1.64 1.87 2.55
CA LEU A 65 -1.22 0.88 3.53
C LEU A 65 -2.22 0.86 4.70
N VAL A 66 -2.89 -0.26 4.93
CA VAL A 66 -3.85 -0.44 6.03
C VAL A 66 -3.21 -1.28 7.13
N LEU A 67 -2.80 -0.61 8.19
CA LEU A 67 -2.17 -1.16 9.39
C LEU A 67 -3.21 -1.51 10.47
N GLY A 68 -2.82 -2.34 11.44
CA GLY A 68 -3.59 -2.56 12.67
C GLY A 68 -3.47 -3.98 13.22
N GLY A 69 -3.94 -4.19 14.45
CA GLY A 69 -3.83 -5.48 15.14
C GLY A 69 -4.54 -6.66 14.46
N ALA A 70 -4.28 -7.87 14.93
CA ALA A 70 -5.04 -9.05 14.51
C ALA A 70 -6.54 -8.85 14.81
N ARG A 71 -7.42 -9.34 13.92
CA ARG A 71 -8.89 -9.20 14.00
C ARG A 71 -9.42 -7.75 14.13
N SER A 72 -8.61 -6.72 13.81
CA SER A 72 -9.02 -5.31 13.94
C SER A 72 -10.04 -4.81 12.90
N GLY A 73 -10.30 -5.58 11.84
CA GLY A 73 -11.19 -5.21 10.73
C GLY A 73 -10.47 -4.68 9.46
N LYS A 74 -9.13 -4.61 9.47
CA LYS A 74 -8.35 -4.02 8.37
C LYS A 74 -8.57 -4.64 6.97
N SER A 75 -8.76 -5.95 6.85
CA SER A 75 -9.08 -6.58 5.55
C SER A 75 -10.40 -6.05 4.99
N THR A 76 -11.44 -5.97 5.82
CA THR A 76 -12.74 -5.39 5.43
C THR A 76 -12.65 -3.89 5.14
N ALA A 77 -11.76 -3.16 5.81
CA ALA A 77 -11.49 -1.76 5.48
C ALA A 77 -10.81 -1.63 4.11
N ALA A 78 -9.80 -2.47 3.82
CA ALA A 78 -9.13 -2.53 2.52
C ALA A 78 -10.09 -2.94 1.39
N GLU A 79 -10.94 -3.95 1.62
CA GLU A 79 -12.00 -4.38 0.71
C GLU A 79 -12.92 -3.20 0.32
N ARG A 80 -13.32 -2.38 1.31
CA ARG A 80 -14.19 -1.21 1.08
C ARG A 80 -13.55 -0.10 0.23
N LEU A 81 -12.24 0.11 0.32
CA LEU A 81 -11.53 1.14 -0.47
C LEU A 81 -11.57 0.85 -1.98
N LEU A 82 -11.73 -0.42 -2.35
CA LEU A 82 -11.78 -0.89 -3.74
C LEU A 82 -13.17 -1.40 -4.16
N ALA A 83 -14.17 -1.40 -3.27
CA ALA A 83 -15.47 -2.05 -3.53
C ALA A 83 -16.22 -1.51 -4.76
N GLY A 84 -16.04 -0.21 -5.09
CA GLY A 84 -16.57 0.40 -6.31
C GLY A 84 -15.71 0.21 -7.56
N THR A 85 -14.64 -0.61 -7.47
CA THR A 85 -13.61 -0.75 -8.49
C THR A 85 -13.60 -2.19 -9.05
N PRO A 86 -14.27 -2.44 -10.19
CA PRO A 86 -14.31 -3.76 -10.81
C PRO A 86 -12.95 -4.18 -11.36
N ASN A 87 -12.79 -5.48 -11.63
CA ASN A 87 -11.56 -6.12 -12.12
C ASN A 87 -10.35 -5.97 -11.18
N THR A 88 -10.57 -5.61 -9.91
CA THR A 88 -9.50 -5.58 -8.89
C THR A 88 -8.91 -6.99 -8.74
N LEU A 89 -7.59 -7.10 -8.71
CA LEU A 89 -6.87 -8.34 -8.44
C LEU A 89 -6.61 -8.46 -6.94
N TYR A 90 -7.25 -9.43 -6.29
CA TYR A 90 -7.02 -9.78 -4.90
C TYR A 90 -5.86 -10.78 -4.78
N VAL A 91 -4.78 -10.39 -4.11
CA VAL A 91 -3.62 -11.24 -3.83
C VAL A 91 -3.69 -11.75 -2.40
N ALA A 92 -3.98 -13.04 -2.25
CA ALA A 92 -3.91 -13.74 -0.98
C ALA A 92 -2.49 -14.27 -0.78
N THR A 93 -1.80 -13.81 0.25
CA THR A 93 -0.42 -14.22 0.56
C THR A 93 -0.35 -15.37 1.58
N GLY A 94 -1.47 -15.72 2.21
CA GLY A 94 -1.54 -16.72 3.27
C GLY A 94 -1.19 -18.15 2.84
N TYR A 95 -1.13 -19.04 3.83
CA TYR A 95 -0.97 -20.48 3.62
C TYR A 95 -2.29 -21.12 3.16
N ALA A 96 -2.20 -22.24 2.45
CA ALA A 96 -3.35 -23.09 2.18
C ALA A 96 -3.98 -23.63 3.48
N ALA A 97 -5.22 -24.11 3.38
CA ALA A 97 -6.02 -24.62 4.51
C ALA A 97 -5.61 -26.02 5.02
N GLU A 98 -4.34 -26.41 4.88
CA GLU A 98 -3.88 -27.79 5.04
C GLU A 98 -4.00 -28.28 6.50
N GLY A 99 -5.06 -29.04 6.78
CA GLY A 99 -5.27 -29.71 8.06
C GLY A 99 -5.82 -28.84 9.20
N ASP A 100 -6.07 -27.55 8.98
CA ASP A 100 -6.62 -26.61 9.98
C ASP A 100 -8.04 -26.16 9.60
N PRO A 101 -9.09 -26.69 10.27
CA PRO A 101 -10.48 -26.30 10.02
C PRO A 101 -10.81 -24.85 10.40
N GLU A 102 -10.18 -24.25 11.41
CA GLU A 102 -10.41 -22.83 11.76
C GLU A 102 -9.85 -21.94 10.65
N TRP A 103 -8.65 -22.27 10.16
CA TRP A 103 -8.03 -21.56 9.05
C TRP A 103 -8.83 -21.74 7.74
N ALA A 104 -9.34 -22.95 7.48
CA ALA A 104 -10.23 -23.23 6.35
C ALA A 104 -11.51 -22.39 6.37
N GLU A 105 -12.22 -22.34 7.52
CA GLU A 105 -13.42 -21.51 7.69
C GLU A 105 -13.10 -20.02 7.50
N ARG A 106 -11.97 -19.55 8.03
CA ARG A 106 -11.52 -18.17 7.88
C ARG A 106 -11.21 -17.82 6.42
N ILE A 107 -10.56 -18.72 5.66
CA ILE A 107 -10.33 -18.55 4.23
C ILE A 107 -11.68 -18.48 3.48
N ALA A 108 -12.61 -19.39 3.76
CA ALA A 108 -13.92 -19.42 3.12
C ALA A 108 -14.72 -18.12 3.38
N LEU A 109 -14.74 -17.63 4.63
CA LEU A 109 -15.34 -16.34 5.00
C LEU A 109 -14.65 -15.15 4.31
N HIS A 110 -13.35 -15.23 4.06
CA HIS A 110 -12.59 -14.21 3.31
C HIS A 110 -12.86 -14.26 1.81
N GLN A 111 -13.02 -15.44 1.22
CA GLN A 111 -13.38 -15.62 -0.18
C GLN A 111 -14.82 -15.15 -0.45
N ALA A 112 -15.77 -15.54 0.40
CA ALA A 112 -17.19 -15.23 0.24
C ALA A 112 -17.56 -13.74 0.33
N ARG A 113 -16.69 -12.89 0.89
CA ARG A 113 -16.88 -11.42 0.92
C ARG A 113 -16.40 -10.70 -0.35
N ARG A 114 -15.57 -11.33 -1.18
CA ARG A 114 -14.98 -10.69 -2.36
C ARG A 114 -16.09 -10.44 -3.40
N PRO A 115 -16.18 -9.25 -4.00
CA PRO A 115 -17.06 -9.02 -5.14
C PRO A 115 -16.78 -10.04 -6.26
N SER A 116 -17.84 -10.56 -6.89
CA SER A 116 -17.70 -11.48 -8.04
C SER A 116 -17.10 -10.83 -9.30
N THR A 117 -16.91 -9.51 -9.27
CA THR A 117 -16.22 -8.72 -10.30
C THR A 117 -14.72 -8.60 -10.05
N TRP A 118 -14.16 -9.29 -9.05
CA TRP A 118 -12.73 -9.31 -8.73
C TRP A 118 -12.11 -10.66 -9.07
N ASP A 119 -10.89 -10.61 -9.60
CA ASP A 119 -10.05 -11.79 -9.75
C ASP A 119 -9.29 -12.05 -8.44
N SER A 120 -8.86 -13.29 -8.21
CA SER A 120 -7.98 -13.59 -7.07
C SER A 120 -6.87 -14.57 -7.41
N VAL A 121 -5.69 -14.34 -6.83
CA VAL A 121 -4.51 -15.20 -6.96
C VAL A 121 -3.89 -15.44 -5.59
N GLU A 122 -3.42 -16.68 -5.35
CA GLU A 122 -2.68 -17.06 -4.15
C GLU A 122 -1.19 -17.08 -4.47
N THR A 123 -0.43 -16.09 -3.99
CA THR A 123 1.02 -15.98 -4.25
C THR A 123 1.73 -15.04 -3.27
N ILE A 124 3.05 -15.21 -3.14
CA ILE A 124 3.96 -14.28 -2.48
C ILE A 124 4.87 -13.51 -3.46
N ASP A 125 4.75 -13.77 -4.77
CA ASP A 125 5.52 -13.11 -5.83
C ASP A 125 4.93 -11.73 -6.16
N LEU A 126 4.99 -10.83 -5.17
CA LEU A 126 4.40 -9.49 -5.24
C LEU A 126 5.19 -8.55 -6.18
N VAL A 127 6.51 -8.75 -6.33
CA VAL A 127 7.39 -7.87 -7.10
C VAL A 127 6.97 -7.78 -8.58
N PRO A 128 6.78 -8.88 -9.32
CA PRO A 128 6.27 -8.81 -10.70
C PRO A 128 4.90 -8.12 -10.80
N LEU A 129 3.97 -8.43 -9.88
CA LEU A 129 2.61 -7.87 -9.87
C LEU A 129 2.59 -6.35 -9.65
N LEU A 130 3.55 -5.82 -8.90
CA LEU A 130 3.72 -4.38 -8.65
C LEU A 130 4.51 -3.69 -9.77
N ALA A 131 5.48 -4.36 -10.37
CA ALA A 131 6.34 -3.80 -11.41
C ALA A 131 5.64 -3.64 -12.78
N THR A 132 4.64 -4.47 -13.09
CA THR A 132 3.85 -4.37 -14.33
C THR A 132 2.62 -3.49 -14.16
N ASP A 133 2.27 -2.71 -15.18
CA ASP A 133 0.96 -2.07 -15.28
C ASP A 133 -0.18 -3.12 -15.29
N GLY A 134 -1.34 -2.77 -14.74
CA GLY A 134 -2.47 -3.71 -14.57
C GLY A 134 -3.65 -3.10 -13.81
N PRO A 135 -4.69 -3.90 -13.50
CA PRO A 135 -5.83 -3.41 -12.73
C PRO A 135 -5.44 -3.05 -11.28
N PRO A 136 -6.32 -2.43 -10.49
CA PRO A 136 -6.08 -2.24 -9.06
C PRO A 136 -5.75 -3.54 -8.32
N LEU A 137 -4.96 -3.44 -7.25
CA LEU A 137 -4.39 -4.58 -6.54
C LEU A 137 -4.74 -4.49 -5.04
N LEU A 138 -5.25 -5.57 -4.46
CA LEU A 138 -5.43 -5.70 -3.00
C LEU A 138 -4.50 -6.80 -2.48
N ILE A 139 -3.57 -6.49 -1.58
CA ILE A 139 -2.66 -7.47 -0.97
C ILE A 139 -3.11 -7.76 0.47
N ASP A 140 -3.56 -8.99 0.75
CA ASP A 140 -3.95 -9.45 2.09
C ASP A 140 -3.16 -10.74 2.45
N CYS A 141 -2.09 -10.68 3.24
CA CYS A 141 -1.46 -9.50 3.85
C CYS A 141 0.07 -9.58 3.85
N LEU A 142 0.72 -8.43 3.98
CA LEU A 142 2.19 -8.29 4.04
C LEU A 142 2.81 -9.06 5.23
N THR A 143 2.04 -9.32 6.28
CA THR A 143 2.48 -10.10 7.42
C THR A 143 2.69 -11.58 7.08
N LEU A 144 1.70 -12.22 6.43
CA LEU A 144 1.85 -13.61 5.98
C LEU A 144 2.83 -13.74 4.81
N TRP A 145 2.96 -12.69 4.00
CA TRP A 145 4.04 -12.59 3.02
C TRP A 145 5.41 -12.69 3.72
N LEU A 146 5.68 -11.88 4.76
CA LEU A 146 6.97 -11.94 5.45
C LEU A 146 7.19 -13.30 6.15
N THR A 147 6.17 -13.87 6.79
CA THR A 147 6.28 -15.20 7.42
C THR A 147 6.71 -16.25 6.38
N ARG A 148 6.07 -16.28 5.21
CA ARG A 148 6.43 -17.22 4.13
C ARG A 148 7.78 -16.93 3.49
N THR A 149 8.19 -15.66 3.39
CA THR A 149 9.55 -15.29 2.94
C THR A 149 10.60 -15.79 3.93
N MET A 150 10.33 -15.71 5.25
CA MET A 150 11.19 -16.28 6.29
C MET A 150 11.22 -17.81 6.27
N ASP A 151 10.09 -18.48 5.99
CA ASP A 151 10.04 -19.94 5.80
C ASP A 151 10.90 -20.39 4.62
N ALA A 152 10.72 -19.76 3.45
CA ALA A 152 11.46 -20.09 2.23
C ALA A 152 12.98 -19.88 2.38
N ALA A 153 13.37 -18.92 3.24
CA ALA A 153 14.75 -18.66 3.61
C ALA A 153 15.23 -19.45 4.85
N ASP A 154 14.40 -20.32 5.46
CA ASP A 154 14.68 -21.11 6.69
C ASP A 154 15.20 -20.25 7.87
N VAL A 155 14.77 -18.99 7.95
CA VAL A 155 15.28 -18.03 8.94
C VAL A 155 14.77 -18.35 10.35
N TRP A 156 13.66 -19.09 10.47
CA TRP A 156 13.17 -19.58 11.76
C TRP A 156 14.13 -20.55 12.44
N THR A 157 14.89 -21.31 11.65
CA THR A 157 15.94 -22.23 12.14
C THR A 157 17.31 -21.57 12.15
N SER A 158 17.63 -20.77 11.13
CA SER A 158 18.98 -20.24 10.87
C SER A 158 18.97 -18.73 10.61
N LEU A 159 19.14 -17.94 11.68
CA LEU A 159 19.03 -16.48 11.66
C LEU A 159 20.10 -15.76 10.80
N ASP A 160 21.20 -16.43 10.49
CA ASP A 160 22.25 -15.96 9.57
C ASP A 160 21.74 -15.82 8.12
N ARG A 161 20.65 -16.53 7.77
CA ARG A 161 20.01 -16.44 6.44
C ARG A 161 19.12 -15.19 6.25
N VAL A 162 19.04 -14.32 7.27
CA VAL A 162 18.21 -13.08 7.27
C VAL A 162 18.43 -12.19 6.04
N THR A 163 19.65 -12.10 5.52
CA THR A 163 19.99 -11.23 4.38
C THR A 163 19.21 -11.56 3.11
N GLU A 164 18.79 -12.82 2.91
CA GLU A 164 17.88 -13.16 1.79
C GLU A 164 16.48 -12.58 1.99
N VAL A 165 15.96 -12.59 3.22
CA VAL A 165 14.66 -11.97 3.55
C VAL A 165 14.73 -10.45 3.39
N GLU A 166 15.83 -9.83 3.81
CA GLU A 166 16.06 -8.39 3.61
C GLU A 166 16.13 -8.03 2.13
N ARG A 167 16.83 -8.82 1.30
CA ARG A 167 16.89 -8.62 -0.15
C ARG A 167 15.51 -8.71 -0.81
N GLN A 168 14.64 -9.60 -0.32
CA GLN A 168 13.25 -9.72 -0.80
C GLN A 168 12.38 -8.54 -0.33
N MET A 169 12.59 -8.04 0.90
CA MET A 169 11.94 -6.82 1.39
C MET A 169 12.34 -5.59 0.58
N ASP A 170 13.63 -5.42 0.28
CA ASP A 170 14.13 -4.31 -0.54
C ASP A 170 13.57 -4.35 -1.96
N ALA A 171 13.49 -5.54 -2.56
CA ALA A 171 12.85 -5.72 -3.87
C ALA A 171 11.35 -5.37 -3.84
N LEU A 172 10.63 -5.78 -2.79
CA LEU A 172 9.22 -5.43 -2.59
C LEU A 172 9.02 -3.92 -2.41
N VAL A 173 9.88 -3.25 -1.62
CA VAL A 173 9.87 -1.79 -1.43
C VAL A 173 10.17 -1.07 -2.75
N GLY A 174 11.14 -1.54 -3.54
CA GLY A 174 11.46 -1.00 -4.86
C GLY A 174 10.28 -1.08 -5.83
N ALA A 175 9.58 -2.21 -5.86
CA ALA A 175 8.38 -2.39 -6.70
C ALA A 175 7.19 -1.57 -6.18
N TRP A 176 6.98 -1.51 -4.85
CA TRP A 176 5.95 -0.70 -4.22
C TRP A 176 6.14 0.79 -4.53
N SER A 177 7.32 1.35 -4.29
CA SER A 177 7.60 2.78 -4.48
C SER A 177 7.46 3.24 -5.93
N THR A 178 7.62 2.34 -6.91
CA THR A 178 7.59 2.65 -8.35
C THR A 178 6.31 2.22 -9.07
N THR A 179 5.43 1.43 -8.43
CA THR A 179 4.20 0.94 -9.09
C THR A 179 3.27 2.08 -9.50
N ARG A 180 2.68 1.93 -10.69
CA ARG A 180 1.64 2.82 -11.23
C ARG A 180 0.22 2.31 -10.96
N ARG A 181 0.08 1.04 -10.53
CA ARG A 181 -1.21 0.46 -10.16
C ARG A 181 -1.77 1.18 -8.93
N ARG A 182 -3.10 1.24 -8.82
CA ARG A 182 -3.78 1.55 -7.56
C ARG A 182 -3.62 0.33 -6.65
N VAL A 183 -2.94 0.46 -5.51
CA VAL A 183 -2.65 -0.66 -4.59
C VAL A 183 -3.16 -0.36 -3.19
N VAL A 184 -3.87 -1.33 -2.60
CA VAL A 184 -4.21 -1.35 -1.18
C VAL A 184 -3.55 -2.57 -0.55
N ALA A 185 -2.63 -2.36 0.39
CA ALA A 185 -1.95 -3.44 1.10
C ALA A 185 -2.35 -3.48 2.58
N VAL A 186 -2.63 -4.67 3.08
CA VAL A 186 -2.96 -4.94 4.49
C VAL A 186 -1.69 -5.40 5.20
N SER A 187 -1.43 -4.88 6.41
CA SER A 187 -0.37 -5.40 7.28
C SER A 187 -0.78 -5.38 8.76
N ASN A 188 -0.30 -6.34 9.54
CA ASN A 188 -0.42 -6.31 10.99
C ASN A 188 0.56 -5.28 11.58
N GLU A 189 0.12 -4.57 12.60
CA GLU A 189 1.03 -4.00 13.59
C GLU A 189 1.31 -5.03 14.68
N VAL A 190 2.58 -5.25 15.01
CA VAL A 190 3.06 -6.32 15.90
C VAL A 190 4.06 -5.84 16.96
N GLY A 191 4.54 -4.59 16.87
CA GLY A 191 5.51 -3.99 17.77
C GLY A 191 4.92 -3.44 19.08
N SER A 192 3.60 -3.23 19.16
CA SER A 192 2.92 -2.69 20.36
C SER A 192 2.73 -3.68 21.51
N GLY A 193 3.28 -4.89 21.39
CA GLY A 193 3.19 -5.96 22.40
C GLY A 193 4.43 -6.11 23.27
N ILE A 194 4.48 -7.19 24.05
CA ILE A 194 5.68 -7.60 24.80
C ILE A 194 6.75 -8.09 23.82
N VAL A 195 8.03 -7.85 24.14
CA VAL A 195 9.17 -8.39 23.37
C VAL A 195 9.13 -9.94 23.40
N PRO A 196 9.12 -10.64 22.25
CA PRO A 196 9.14 -12.10 22.21
C PRO A 196 10.35 -12.72 22.94
N ALA A 197 10.14 -13.89 23.54
CA ALA A 197 11.17 -14.58 24.33
C ALA A 197 12.21 -15.30 23.45
N ASP A 198 11.81 -15.82 22.30
CA ASP A 198 12.66 -16.48 21.32
C ASP A 198 13.26 -15.46 20.31
N ALA A 199 14.42 -15.81 19.74
CA ALA A 199 15.12 -14.93 18.80
C ALA A 199 14.45 -14.82 17.41
N PRO A 200 13.93 -15.90 16.79
CA PRO A 200 13.24 -15.80 15.51
C PRO A 200 12.00 -14.90 15.52
N THR A 201 11.15 -14.97 16.55
CA THR A 201 9.95 -14.13 16.65
C THR A 201 10.30 -12.67 16.95
N ARG A 202 11.40 -12.39 17.68
CA ARG A 202 11.95 -11.03 17.78
C ARG A 202 12.39 -10.50 16.41
N LEU A 203 13.12 -11.31 15.65
CA LEU A 203 13.56 -10.93 14.31
C LEU A 203 12.37 -10.65 13.38
N PHE A 204 11.36 -11.52 13.37
CA PHE A 204 10.13 -11.29 12.61
C PHE A 204 9.43 -9.98 13.00
N ARG A 205 9.32 -9.67 14.30
CA ARG A 205 8.75 -8.41 14.79
C ARG A 205 9.51 -7.20 14.26
N ASP A 206 10.85 -7.25 14.31
CA ASP A 206 11.72 -6.14 13.92
C ASP A 206 11.75 -5.94 12.39
N LEU A 207 11.72 -7.03 11.62
CA LEU A 207 11.55 -7.00 10.17
C LEU A 207 10.18 -6.49 9.74
N MET A 208 9.09 -6.90 10.42
CA MET A 208 7.74 -6.35 10.18
C MET A 208 7.70 -4.85 10.46
N GLY A 209 8.31 -4.39 11.54
CA GLY A 209 8.43 -2.97 11.88
C GLY A 209 9.12 -2.19 10.77
N ARG A 210 10.31 -2.65 10.33
CA ARG A 210 11.05 -2.07 9.20
C ARG A 210 10.22 -2.03 7.92
N LEU A 211 9.59 -3.16 7.56
CA LEU A 211 8.77 -3.26 6.35
C LEU A 211 7.59 -2.28 6.36
N ASN A 212 6.82 -2.26 7.46
CA ASN A 212 5.71 -1.34 7.65
C ASN A 212 6.18 0.12 7.56
N THR A 213 7.28 0.48 8.23
CA THR A 213 7.85 1.83 8.19
C THR A 213 8.25 2.23 6.78
N THR A 214 9.01 1.41 6.05
CA THR A 214 9.49 1.78 4.71
C THR A 214 8.35 1.84 3.69
N LEU A 215 7.40 0.91 3.74
CA LEU A 215 6.22 0.94 2.86
C LEU A 215 5.33 2.17 3.15
N ALA A 216 5.18 2.56 4.42
CA ALA A 216 4.45 3.75 4.83
C ALA A 216 5.07 5.04 4.26
N HIS A 217 6.41 5.17 4.26
CA HIS A 217 7.10 6.33 3.68
C HIS A 217 6.86 6.49 2.17
N HIS A 218 6.52 5.40 1.46
CA HIS A 218 6.21 5.41 0.03
C HIS A 218 4.70 5.29 -0.27
N ALA A 219 3.86 5.16 0.75
CA ALA A 219 2.42 5.11 0.62
C ALA A 219 1.85 6.51 0.38
N THR A 220 0.86 6.63 -0.51
CA THR A 220 0.11 7.88 -0.65
C THR A 220 -0.90 8.04 0.49
N THR A 221 -1.24 6.99 1.21
CA THR A 221 -2.14 7.04 2.38
C THR A 221 -1.81 5.90 3.34
N VAL A 222 -1.71 6.19 4.64
CA VAL A 222 -1.56 5.18 5.68
C VAL A 222 -2.78 5.24 6.58
N LEU A 223 -3.43 4.10 6.81
CA LEU A 223 -4.61 3.98 7.64
C LEU A 223 -4.34 3.05 8.81
N TRP A 224 -4.60 3.50 10.03
CA TRP A 224 -4.67 2.66 11.22
C TRP A 224 -6.09 2.11 11.40
N CYS A 225 -6.24 0.79 11.51
CA CYS A 225 -7.52 0.15 11.74
C CYS A 225 -7.62 -0.48 13.14
N THR A 226 -8.63 -0.04 13.91
CA THR A 226 -8.99 -0.60 15.22
C THR A 226 -10.51 -0.67 15.38
N ALA A 227 -11.02 -1.75 15.98
CA ALA A 227 -12.45 -2.01 16.19
C ALA A 227 -13.34 -1.79 14.93
N GLY A 228 -12.83 -2.15 13.73
CA GLY A 228 -13.52 -1.99 12.45
C GLY A 228 -13.57 -0.56 11.91
N ARG A 229 -12.91 0.40 12.56
CA ARG A 229 -12.82 1.82 12.17
C ARG A 229 -11.40 2.15 11.70
N THR A 230 -11.28 3.06 10.74
CA THR A 230 -10.00 3.54 10.22
C THR A 230 -9.74 4.98 10.65
N LEU A 231 -8.48 5.28 10.98
CA LEU A 231 -7.92 6.61 11.20
C LEU A 231 -6.81 6.82 10.17
N ALA A 232 -6.66 8.03 9.62
CA ALA A 232 -5.45 8.37 8.87
C ALA A 232 -4.28 8.58 9.84
N LEU A 233 -3.08 8.19 9.42
CA LEU A 233 -1.82 8.48 10.11
C LEU A 233 -1.03 9.56 9.36
#